data_AF-A0A4P6YG02-F1
#
_entry.id   AF-A0A4P6YG02-F1
#
_cell.length_a   1.000
_cell.length_b   1.000
_cell.length_c   1.000
_cell.angle_alpha   90.00
_cell.angle_beta   90.00
_cell.angle_gamma   90.00
#
_symmetry.space_group_name_H-M   'P 1'
#
loop_
_entity.id
_entity.type
_entity.pdbx_description
1 polymer ?
#
loop_
_entity_poly.entity_id
_entity_poly.type
_entity_poly.pdbx_seq_one_letter_code
_entity_poly.pdbx_strand_id
1 'polypeptide(L)'
;MIRYYFISLFLTLFNCFGQEVSEINKVLEIPDTLEFQKEIRIYKDYSISNTVEIFRMYDEGKNNWKVTIYYYSKNLKQVTKINQIQFPKENIGKLKPKDANLIWLNLLLLDLEFLPDLKEINYKLKLSSIKFEDGEYVTIKNIKTVVDGDSYEVFIKNGSIENSFSFNNPETYLKYYPNVDELISYNQLLSTIKKEFNLWND
;
A
#
# COMPACT_ATOMS: atom_id res chain seq x y z
N MET A 1 9.03 15.23 -54.07
CA MET A 1 9.89 15.35 -52.86
C MET A 1 9.04 14.91 -51.67
N ILE A 2 9.10 13.63 -51.31
CA ILE A 2 8.22 13.05 -50.27
C ILE A 2 8.90 13.25 -48.92
N ARG A 3 8.29 14.06 -48.05
CA ARG A 3 8.73 14.25 -46.66
C ARG A 3 8.09 13.15 -45.82
N TYR A 4 8.89 12.18 -45.39
CA TYR A 4 8.48 11.23 -44.36
C TYR A 4 8.58 11.91 -43.01
N TYR A 5 7.44 12.16 -42.36
CA TYR A 5 7.42 12.52 -40.93
C TYR A 5 7.56 11.23 -40.13
N PHE A 6 8.75 11.00 -39.57
CA PHE A 6 8.95 9.98 -38.54
C PHE A 6 8.24 10.45 -37.27
N ILE A 7 7.05 9.91 -37.00
CA ILE A 7 6.42 9.98 -35.69
C ILE A 7 7.12 8.95 -34.82
N SER A 8 8.07 9.40 -33.99
CA SER A 8 8.65 8.58 -32.93
C SER A 8 7.62 8.48 -31.80
N LEU A 9 6.90 7.37 -31.75
CA LEU A 9 6.05 7.01 -30.61
C LEU A 9 6.98 6.44 -29.52
N PHE A 10 7.38 7.30 -28.58
CA PHE A 10 8.16 6.89 -27.41
C PHE A 10 7.22 6.23 -26.41
N LEU A 11 6.92 4.94 -26.61
CA LEU A 11 6.30 4.11 -25.58
C LEU A 11 7.36 3.82 -24.52
N THR A 12 7.47 4.69 -23.51
CA THR A 12 8.18 4.35 -22.29
C THR A 12 7.52 3.13 -21.67
N LEU A 13 8.20 1.99 -21.73
CA LEU A 13 7.93 0.83 -20.89
C LEU A 13 8.26 1.22 -19.44
N PHE A 14 7.33 1.88 -18.76
CA PHE A 14 7.32 1.87 -17.31
C PHE A 14 6.90 0.45 -16.92
N ASN A 15 7.87 -0.36 -16.48
CA ASN A 15 7.58 -1.56 -15.69
C ASN A 15 6.96 -1.07 -14.39
N CYS A 16 5.65 -0.87 -14.43
CA CYS A 16 4.86 -0.30 -13.35
C CYS A 16 4.33 -1.47 -12.53
N PHE A 17 4.47 -1.42 -11.21
CA PHE A 17 3.85 -2.35 -10.25
C PHE A 17 2.36 -2.62 -10.58
N GLY A 18 1.66 -1.62 -11.15
CA GLY A 18 0.30 -1.77 -11.69
C GLY A 18 0.08 -2.84 -12.76
N GLN A 19 1.09 -3.28 -13.51
CA GLN A 19 0.96 -4.42 -14.44
C GLN A 19 0.79 -5.74 -13.67
N GLU A 20 1.55 -5.93 -12.58
CA GLU A 20 1.42 -7.12 -11.72
C GLU A 20 0.08 -7.12 -10.97
N VAL A 21 -0.37 -5.97 -10.47
CA VAL A 21 -1.69 -5.85 -9.83
C VAL A 21 -2.82 -6.17 -10.80
N SER A 22 -2.78 -5.71 -12.05
CA SER A 22 -3.83 -6.01 -13.04
C SER A 22 -3.90 -7.50 -13.37
N GLU A 23 -2.76 -8.17 -13.49
CA GLU A 23 -2.71 -9.63 -13.68
C GLU A 23 -3.32 -10.38 -12.48
N ILE A 24 -2.98 -9.97 -11.26
CA ILE A 24 -3.54 -10.55 -10.03
C ILE A 24 -5.05 -10.31 -9.97
N ASN A 25 -5.52 -9.09 -10.25
CA ASN A 25 -6.94 -8.73 -10.22
C ASN A 25 -7.77 -9.57 -11.18
N LYS A 26 -7.24 -9.82 -12.39
CA LYS A 26 -7.87 -10.70 -13.36
C LYS A 26 -8.06 -12.12 -12.81
N VAL A 27 -7.08 -12.66 -12.11
CA VAL A 27 -7.16 -13.99 -11.46
C VAL A 27 -8.12 -13.98 -10.26
N LEU A 28 -8.18 -12.88 -9.53
CA LEU A 28 -9.11 -12.65 -8.43
C LEU A 28 -10.55 -12.38 -8.88
N GLU A 29 -10.77 -12.20 -10.20
CA GLU A 29 -12.04 -11.77 -10.80
C GLU A 29 -12.58 -10.46 -10.20
N ILE A 30 -11.67 -9.53 -9.89
CA ILE A 30 -12.00 -8.17 -9.43
C ILE A 30 -11.52 -7.15 -10.49
N PRO A 31 -12.21 -6.01 -10.66
CA PRO A 31 -11.75 -5.00 -11.62
C PRO A 31 -10.55 -4.23 -11.09
N ASP A 32 -9.77 -3.64 -11.99
CA ASP A 32 -8.61 -2.81 -11.61
C ASP A 32 -9.01 -1.52 -10.90
N THR A 33 -10.24 -1.06 -11.10
CA THR A 33 -10.81 0.10 -10.41
C THR A 33 -11.48 -0.28 -9.09
N LEU A 34 -11.58 0.69 -8.18
CA LEU A 34 -12.34 0.55 -6.94
C LEU A 34 -13.85 0.70 -7.21
N GLU A 35 -14.59 -0.37 -6.96
CA GLU A 35 -16.01 -0.53 -7.30
C GLU A 35 -16.92 0.19 -6.32
N PHE A 36 -16.54 0.17 -5.04
CA PHE A 36 -17.38 0.69 -3.97
C PHE A 36 -16.98 2.11 -3.58
N GLN A 37 -17.97 2.90 -3.13
CA GLN A 37 -17.73 4.29 -2.69
C GLN A 37 -16.78 4.36 -1.48
N LYS A 38 -16.71 3.31 -0.66
CA LYS A 38 -15.73 3.17 0.41
C LYS A 38 -15.03 1.84 0.22
N GLU A 39 -13.79 1.89 -0.22
CA GLU A 39 -13.00 0.70 -0.51
C GLU A 39 -11.52 0.98 -0.24
N ILE A 40 -10.84 0.02 0.36
CA ILE A 40 -9.39 -0.02 0.42
C ILE A 40 -8.90 -1.40 -0.03
N ARG A 41 -7.87 -1.43 -0.87
CA ARG A 41 -7.12 -2.62 -1.25
C ARG A 41 -5.66 -2.42 -0.91
N ILE A 42 -5.05 -3.42 -0.30
CA ILE A 42 -3.63 -3.43 0.07
C ILE A 42 -3.04 -4.74 -0.46
N TYR A 43 -2.10 -4.63 -1.38
CA TYR A 43 -1.33 -5.74 -1.91
C TYR A 43 -0.01 -5.76 -1.14
N LYS A 44 0.17 -6.75 -0.27
CA LYS A 44 1.43 -7.01 0.44
C LYS A 44 2.21 -8.02 -0.37
N ASP A 45 3.36 -7.59 -0.86
CA ASP A 45 4.30 -8.42 -1.58
C ASP A 45 5.64 -8.51 -0.85
N TYR A 46 6.05 -9.74 -0.59
CA TYR A 46 7.24 -10.10 0.14
C TYR A 46 8.37 -10.38 -0.86
N SER A 47 9.47 -9.62 -0.81
CA SER A 47 10.53 -9.66 -1.84
C SER A 47 11.12 -11.06 -2.12
N ILE A 48 11.08 -11.98 -1.14
CA ILE A 48 11.62 -13.35 -1.26
C ILE A 48 10.55 -14.45 -1.26
N SER A 49 9.28 -14.13 -1.03
CA SER A 49 8.21 -15.12 -0.98
C SER A 49 7.46 -15.18 -2.31
N ASN A 50 6.95 -16.37 -2.63
CA ASN A 50 6.12 -16.59 -3.80
C ASN A 50 4.63 -16.31 -3.51
N THR A 51 4.31 -15.62 -2.42
CA THR A 51 2.95 -15.32 -2.00
C THR A 51 2.74 -13.82 -1.90
N VAL A 52 1.68 -13.33 -2.56
CA VAL A 52 1.13 -11.99 -2.36
C VAL A 52 -0.12 -12.12 -1.51
N GLU A 53 -0.22 -11.32 -0.45
CA GLU A 53 -1.43 -11.22 0.37
C GLU A 53 -2.19 -9.96 -0.01
N ILE A 54 -3.46 -10.10 -0.37
CA ILE A 54 -4.32 -8.99 -0.76
C ILE A 54 -5.38 -8.80 0.31
N PHE A 55 -5.35 -7.67 1.00
CA PHE A 55 -6.41 -7.22 1.90
C PHE A 55 -7.37 -6.31 1.14
N ARG A 56 -8.66 -6.63 1.13
CA ARG A 56 -9.71 -5.80 0.53
C ARG A 56 -10.81 -5.56 1.55
N MET A 57 -11.10 -4.30 1.88
CA MET A 57 -12.19 -3.90 2.77
C MET A 57 -13.10 -2.90 2.04
N TYR A 58 -14.41 -3.13 2.06
CA TYR A 58 -15.39 -2.28 1.37
C TYR A 58 -16.75 -2.27 2.05
N ASP A 59 -17.50 -1.18 1.84
CA ASP A 59 -18.91 -1.06 2.19
C ASP A 59 -19.77 -1.37 0.96
N GLU A 60 -20.57 -2.44 1.01
CA GLU A 60 -21.55 -2.78 -0.03
C GLU A 60 -22.76 -1.83 -0.05
N GLY A 61 -22.77 -0.83 0.84
CA GLY A 61 -23.83 0.13 1.02
C GLY A 61 -24.64 -0.18 2.27
N LYS A 62 -25.27 0.87 2.81
CA LYS A 62 -26.03 0.83 4.07
C LYS A 62 -25.21 0.27 5.25
N ASN A 63 -23.90 0.53 5.28
CA ASN A 63 -22.99 0.10 6.35
C ASN A 63 -22.82 -1.43 6.44
N ASN A 64 -22.93 -2.13 5.31
CA ASN A 64 -22.71 -3.56 5.19
C ASN A 64 -21.27 -3.80 4.73
N TRP A 65 -20.36 -3.89 5.69
CA TRP A 65 -18.94 -4.02 5.40
C TRP A 65 -18.54 -5.47 5.16
N LYS A 66 -17.72 -5.66 4.13
CA LYS A 66 -17.03 -6.92 3.85
C LYS A 66 -15.53 -6.70 3.82
N VAL A 67 -14.83 -7.67 4.36
CA VAL A 67 -13.37 -7.76 4.29
C VAL A 67 -13.02 -9.12 3.70
N THR A 68 -12.28 -9.11 2.60
CA THR A 68 -11.79 -10.32 1.95
C THR A 68 -10.27 -10.27 1.93
N ILE A 69 -9.65 -11.37 2.33
CA ILE A 69 -8.20 -11.55 2.31
C ILE A 69 -7.90 -12.68 1.34
N TYR A 70 -7.15 -12.36 0.29
CA TYR A 70 -6.73 -13.32 -0.73
C TYR A 70 -5.26 -13.65 -0.55
N TYR A 71 -4.91 -14.91 -0.76
CA TYR A 71 -3.53 -15.37 -0.83
C TYR A 71 -3.28 -15.82 -2.27
N TYR A 72 -2.40 -15.11 -2.97
CA TYR A 72 -2.08 -15.38 -4.36
C TYR A 72 -0.67 -15.97 -4.46
N SER A 73 -0.52 -17.08 -5.17
CA SER A 73 0.79 -17.67 -5.44
C SER A 73 1.34 -17.15 -6.76
N LYS A 74 2.49 -16.47 -6.72
CA LYS A 74 3.22 -15.98 -7.91
C LYS A 74 3.66 -17.11 -8.83
N ASN A 75 4.10 -18.24 -8.26
CA ASN A 75 4.58 -19.39 -9.04
C ASN A 75 3.45 -20.12 -9.76
N LEU A 76 2.34 -20.35 -9.05
CA LEU A 76 1.19 -21.07 -9.60
C LEU A 76 0.26 -20.14 -10.40
N LYS A 77 0.43 -18.83 -10.27
CA LYS A 77 -0.42 -17.77 -10.84
C LYS A 77 -1.90 -17.97 -10.52
N GLN A 78 -2.20 -18.32 -9.26
CA GLN A 78 -3.56 -18.62 -8.81
C GLN A 78 -3.77 -18.24 -7.35
N VAL A 79 -5.04 -18.07 -6.98
CA VAL A 79 -5.45 -17.92 -5.58
C VAL A 79 -5.33 -19.27 -4.86
N THR A 80 -4.65 -19.29 -3.73
CA THR A 80 -4.46 -20.50 -2.92
C THR A 80 -5.38 -20.52 -1.71
N LYS A 81 -5.82 -19.36 -1.22
CA LYS A 81 -6.71 -19.25 -0.06
C LYS A 81 -7.50 -17.93 -0.10
N ILE A 82 -8.73 -17.98 0.39
CA ILE A 82 -9.59 -16.81 0.58
C ILE A 82 -10.18 -16.87 1.99
N ASN A 83 -10.00 -15.80 2.76
CA ASN A 83 -10.70 -15.60 4.03
C ASN A 83 -11.66 -14.43 3.89
N GLN A 84 -12.86 -14.56 4.45
CA GLN A 84 -13.85 -13.48 4.43
C GLN A 84 -14.34 -13.18 5.84
N ILE A 85 -14.52 -11.89 6.12
CA ILE A 85 -15.09 -11.36 7.35
C ILE A 85 -16.22 -10.42 6.94
N GLN A 86 -17.44 -10.68 7.42
CA GLN A 86 -18.60 -9.83 7.17
C GLN A 86 -19.03 -9.13 8.46
N PHE A 87 -19.51 -7.90 8.32
CA PHE A 87 -20.00 -7.08 9.41
C PHE A 87 -21.49 -6.71 9.21
N PRO A 88 -22.25 -6.49 10.29
CA PRO A 88 -21.84 -6.61 11.69
C PRO A 88 -21.55 -8.08 12.08
N LYS A 89 -20.51 -8.30 12.89
CA LYS A 89 -20.26 -9.65 13.44
C LYS A 89 -21.39 -10.01 14.39
N GLU A 90 -21.90 -11.23 14.31
CA GLU A 90 -22.81 -11.76 15.33
C GLU A 90 -22.14 -11.67 16.71
N ASN A 91 -22.93 -11.42 17.76
CA ASN A 91 -22.42 -11.38 19.13
C ASN A 91 -21.92 -12.76 19.55
N ILE A 92 -20.61 -12.99 19.50
CA ILE A 92 -19.99 -14.20 20.05
C ILE A 92 -19.69 -13.94 21.54
N GLY A 93 -20.65 -14.29 22.41
CA GLY A 93 -20.48 -14.22 23.86
C GLY A 93 -20.43 -12.78 24.42
N LYS A 94 -19.48 -12.50 25.33
CA LYS A 94 -19.34 -11.19 26.01
C LYS A 94 -18.47 -10.18 25.24
N LEU A 95 -17.88 -10.57 24.10
CA LEU A 95 -17.01 -9.69 23.34
C LEU A 95 -17.87 -8.73 22.51
N LYS A 96 -17.61 -7.42 22.64
CA LYS A 96 -18.27 -6.42 21.79
C LYS A 96 -17.90 -6.68 20.32
N PRO A 97 -18.88 -6.71 19.40
CA PRO A 97 -18.60 -6.88 17.99
C PRO A 97 -17.76 -5.68 17.51
N LYS A 98 -16.76 -5.96 16.68
CA LYS A 98 -15.95 -4.92 16.04
C LYS A 98 -16.84 -4.11 15.11
N ASP A 99 -16.78 -2.78 15.20
CA ASP A 99 -17.50 -1.86 14.33
C ASP A 99 -16.63 -1.52 13.11
N ALA A 100 -17.01 -2.02 11.94
CA ALA A 100 -16.27 -1.78 10.71
C ALA A 100 -16.29 -0.32 10.27
N ASN A 101 -17.35 0.44 10.59
CA ASN A 101 -17.37 1.87 10.31
C ASN A 101 -16.36 2.61 11.18
N LEU A 102 -16.23 2.21 12.45
CA LEU A 102 -15.18 2.77 13.32
C LEU A 102 -13.77 2.43 12.81
N ILE A 103 -13.54 1.20 12.35
CA ILE A 103 -12.27 0.81 11.72
C ILE A 103 -11.99 1.69 10.49
N TRP A 104 -12.98 1.86 9.61
CA TRP A 104 -12.86 2.71 8.44
C TRP A 104 -12.53 4.16 8.79
N LEU A 105 -13.24 4.76 9.75
CA LEU A 105 -12.97 6.12 10.21
C LEU A 105 -11.55 6.26 10.78
N ASN A 106 -11.07 5.25 11.52
CA ASN A 106 -9.69 5.25 12.02
C ASN A 106 -8.66 5.19 10.88
N LEU A 107 -8.96 4.48 9.78
CA LEU A 107 -8.10 4.50 8.59
C LEU A 107 -8.10 5.88 7.93
N LEU A 108 -9.24 6.55 7.85
CA LEU A 108 -9.33 7.90 7.27
C LEU A 108 -8.57 8.95 8.09
N LEU A 109 -8.44 8.77 9.42
CA LEU A 109 -7.61 9.65 10.26
C LEU A 109 -6.11 9.62 9.91
N LEU A 110 -5.67 8.67 9.07
CA LEU A 110 -4.28 8.56 8.60
C LEU A 110 -4.04 9.33 7.29
N ASP A 111 -5.04 10.06 6.79
CA ASP A 111 -4.99 10.85 5.54
C ASP A 111 -4.54 10.03 4.32
N LEU A 112 -4.93 8.74 4.26
CA LEU A 112 -4.56 7.80 3.19
C LEU A 112 -4.97 8.31 1.79
N GLU A 113 -6.01 9.14 1.73
CA GLU A 113 -6.49 9.83 0.54
C GLU A 113 -5.48 10.80 -0.09
N PHE A 114 -4.42 11.16 0.65
CA PHE A 114 -3.42 12.13 0.23
C PHE A 114 -1.99 11.63 0.41
N LEU A 115 -1.81 10.39 0.90
CA LEU A 115 -0.48 9.84 1.07
C LEU A 115 0.21 9.66 -0.28
N PRO A 116 1.46 10.14 -0.42
CA PRO A 116 2.23 9.99 -1.64
C PRO A 116 2.86 8.60 -1.73
N ASP A 117 3.42 8.27 -2.89
CA ASP A 117 4.37 7.17 -3.01
C ASP A 117 5.62 7.45 -2.16
N LEU A 118 6.23 6.41 -1.59
CA LEU A 118 7.50 6.54 -0.85
C LEU A 118 8.60 7.19 -1.72
N LYS A 119 8.59 6.90 -3.02
CA LYS A 119 9.55 7.48 -3.98
C LYS A 119 9.47 9.01 -4.05
N GLU A 120 8.29 9.58 -3.83
CA GLU A 120 8.05 11.02 -3.92
C GLU A 120 8.56 11.75 -2.66
N ILE A 121 8.60 11.05 -1.52
CA ILE A 121 9.14 11.59 -0.27
C ILE A 121 10.62 11.27 -0.06
N ASN A 122 11.32 10.67 -1.03
CA ASN A 122 12.75 10.35 -0.94
C ASN A 122 13.61 11.57 -0.59
N TYR A 123 13.16 12.79 -0.87
CA TYR A 123 13.87 14.00 -0.46
C TYR A 123 13.88 14.21 1.07
N LYS A 124 12.89 13.69 1.79
CA LYS A 124 12.80 13.68 3.26
C LYS A 124 13.67 12.60 3.90
N LEU A 125 14.01 11.54 3.16
CA LEU A 125 14.84 10.42 3.62
C LEU A 125 16.35 10.70 3.50
N LYS A 126 16.78 11.90 3.85
CA LYS A 126 18.17 12.35 3.72
C LYS A 126 18.73 12.75 5.07
N LEU A 127 19.71 12.00 5.55
CA LEU A 127 20.55 12.45 6.66
C LEU A 127 21.57 13.43 6.09
N SER A 128 21.28 14.73 6.25
CA SER A 128 22.19 15.81 5.85
C SER A 128 23.04 16.21 7.04
N SER A 129 24.35 16.33 6.84
CA SER A 129 25.26 16.89 7.84
C SER A 129 26.30 17.79 7.18
N ILE A 130 26.79 18.76 7.94
CA ILE A 130 27.90 19.62 7.53
C ILE A 130 29.18 18.98 8.07
N LYS A 131 30.17 18.77 7.21
CA LYS A 131 31.51 18.32 7.60
C LYS A 131 32.55 19.30 7.08
N PHE A 132 33.69 19.34 7.77
CA PHE A 132 34.84 20.10 7.31
C PHE A 132 35.80 19.12 6.63
N GLU A 133 35.98 19.25 5.31
CA GLU A 133 36.82 18.39 4.48
C GLU A 133 37.65 19.28 3.55
N ASP A 134 38.93 18.96 3.35
CA ASP A 134 39.86 19.70 2.47
C ASP A 134 39.91 21.24 2.66
N GLY A 135 39.72 21.70 3.89
CA GLY A 135 39.82 23.13 4.24
C GLY A 135 38.51 23.91 4.04
N GLU A 136 37.42 23.26 3.64
CA GLU A 136 36.11 23.88 3.46
C GLU A 136 34.98 23.09 4.14
N TYR A 137 33.86 23.79 4.42
CA TYR A 137 32.66 23.13 4.92
C TYR A 137 31.84 22.58 3.75
N VAL A 138 31.65 21.26 3.73
CA VAL A 138 30.86 20.54 2.72
C VAL A 138 29.58 19.98 3.31
N THR A 139 28.53 19.91 2.49
CA THR A 139 27.28 19.22 2.87
C THR A 139 27.34 17.77 2.39
N ILE A 140 27.18 16.83 3.31
CA ILE A 140 27.07 15.40 3.01
C ILE A 140 25.62 14.98 3.13
N LYS A 141 25.13 14.24 2.14
CA LYS A 141 23.77 13.70 2.11
C LYS A 141 23.85 12.19 2.01
N ASN A 142 23.45 11.50 3.08
CA ASN A 142 23.38 10.04 3.10
C ASN A 142 21.93 9.58 3.05
N ILE A 143 21.66 8.60 2.19
CA ILE A 143 20.38 7.90 2.13
C ILE A 143 20.67 6.44 2.49
N LYS A 144 19.99 5.93 3.51
CA LYS A 144 19.95 4.49 3.74
C LYS A 144 18.93 3.88 2.81
N THR A 145 19.34 2.88 2.03
CA THR A 145 18.45 2.10 1.16
C THR A 145 18.26 0.71 1.75
N VAL A 146 17.01 0.27 1.86
CA VAL A 146 16.67 -1.10 2.27
C VAL A 146 16.31 -1.87 0.99
N VAL A 147 17.06 -2.94 0.71
CA VAL A 147 16.92 -3.73 -0.52
C VAL A 147 15.95 -4.90 -0.34
N ASP A 148 15.96 -5.52 0.85
CA ASP A 148 15.13 -6.69 1.16
C ASP A 148 13.96 -6.31 2.08
N GLY A 149 12.81 -6.95 1.88
CA GLY A 149 11.67 -6.92 2.80
C GLY A 149 10.32 -6.73 2.10
N ASP A 150 9.37 -6.15 2.83
CA ASP A 150 7.98 -6.09 2.40
C ASP A 150 7.70 -4.82 1.59
N SER A 151 6.98 -4.99 0.50
CA SER A 151 6.44 -3.94 -0.34
C SER A 151 4.92 -3.94 -0.30
N TYR A 152 4.34 -2.76 -0.43
CA TYR A 152 2.92 -2.53 -0.31
C TYR A 152 2.46 -1.64 -1.45
N GLU A 153 1.37 -2.03 -2.10
CA GLU A 153 0.61 -1.17 -3.00
C GLU A 153 -0.80 -0.99 -2.44
N VAL A 154 -1.18 0.26 -2.21
CA VAL A 154 -2.43 0.64 -1.57
C VAL A 154 -3.28 1.42 -2.54
N PHE A 155 -4.55 1.03 -2.64
CA PHE A 155 -5.59 1.75 -3.37
C PHE A 155 -6.70 2.08 -2.39
N ILE A 156 -7.14 3.33 -2.34
CA ILE A 156 -8.23 3.76 -1.47
C ILE A 156 -9.22 4.64 -2.24
N LYS A 157 -10.50 4.45 -1.94
CA LYS A 157 -11.62 5.26 -2.40
C LYS A 157 -12.53 5.62 -1.24
N ASN A 158 -12.90 6.89 -1.16
CA ASN A 158 -13.82 7.43 -0.19
C ASN A 158 -14.69 8.51 -0.87
N GLY A 159 -15.89 8.10 -1.28
CA GLY A 159 -16.77 8.90 -2.11
C GLY A 159 -16.13 9.21 -3.46
N SER A 160 -15.92 10.50 -3.73
CA SER A 160 -15.29 11.01 -4.94
C SER A 160 -13.77 11.08 -4.88
N ILE A 161 -13.16 10.85 -3.71
CA ILE A 161 -11.71 10.91 -3.54
C ILE A 161 -11.16 9.50 -3.75
N GLU A 162 -10.17 9.40 -4.63
CA GLU A 162 -9.43 8.18 -4.92
C GLU A 162 -7.93 8.48 -4.84
N ASN A 163 -7.18 7.56 -4.25
CA ASN A 163 -5.72 7.66 -4.19
C ASN A 163 -5.08 6.27 -4.32
N SER A 164 -3.86 6.24 -4.84
CA SER A 164 -3.03 5.05 -4.90
C SER A 164 -1.59 5.41 -4.56
N PHE A 165 -0.96 4.63 -3.70
CA PHE A 165 0.42 4.85 -3.29
C PHE A 165 1.10 3.55 -2.92
N SER A 166 2.42 3.56 -3.04
CA SER A 166 3.28 2.42 -2.82
C SER A 166 4.42 2.77 -1.86
N PHE A 167 4.77 1.83 -1.00
CA PHE A 167 5.87 1.98 -0.07
C PHE A 167 6.47 0.61 0.28
N ASN A 168 7.71 0.60 0.72
CA ASN A 168 8.38 -0.61 1.18
C ASN A 168 9.13 -0.34 2.48
N ASN A 169 9.28 -1.39 3.29
CA ASN A 169 10.09 -1.37 4.52
C ASN A 169 9.82 -0.17 5.46
N PRO A 170 8.55 0.24 5.69
CA PRO A 170 8.25 1.48 6.39
C PRO A 170 8.75 1.46 7.85
N GLU A 171 8.77 0.31 8.52
CA GLU A 171 9.27 0.18 9.89
C GLU A 171 10.77 0.47 9.97
N THR A 172 11.55 -0.09 9.04
CA THR A 172 13.00 0.14 8.96
C THR A 172 13.31 1.59 8.64
N TYR A 173 12.59 2.20 7.69
CA TYR A 173 12.77 3.62 7.39
C TYR A 173 12.39 4.50 8.58
N LEU A 174 11.33 4.19 9.32
CA LEU A 174 10.91 4.97 10.48
C LEU A 174 11.95 4.97 11.60
N LYS A 175 12.69 3.87 11.80
CA LYS A 175 13.82 3.80 12.76
C LYS A 175 14.92 4.81 12.44
N TYR A 176 15.14 5.15 11.17
CA TYR A 176 16.16 6.09 10.74
C TYR A 176 15.65 7.52 10.55
N TYR A 177 14.36 7.66 10.22
CA TYR A 177 13.72 8.95 9.92
C TYR A 177 12.42 9.09 10.74
N PRO A 178 12.48 9.14 12.08
CA PRO A 178 11.31 9.03 12.96
C PRO A 178 10.32 10.20 12.86
N ASN A 179 10.74 11.32 12.26
CA ASN A 179 9.95 12.54 12.15
C ASN A 179 9.33 12.73 10.74
N VAL A 180 9.40 11.72 9.87
CA VAL A 180 8.77 11.78 8.55
C VAL A 180 7.33 11.29 8.68
N ASP A 181 6.39 12.22 8.59
CA ASP A 181 4.97 11.99 8.82
C ASP A 181 4.42 10.84 7.95
N GLU A 182 4.80 10.76 6.68
CA GLU A 182 4.34 9.69 5.80
C GLU A 182 4.79 8.30 6.28
N LEU A 183 6.02 8.18 6.80
CA LEU A 183 6.49 6.92 7.37
C LEU A 183 5.69 6.55 8.62
N ILE A 184 5.30 7.53 9.44
CA ILE A 184 4.43 7.30 10.60
C ILE A 184 3.07 6.78 10.12
N SER A 185 2.45 7.43 9.13
CA SER A 185 1.15 7.02 8.58
C SER A 185 1.19 5.64 7.94
N TYR A 186 2.22 5.29 7.15
CA TYR A 186 2.37 3.94 6.59
C TYR A 186 2.45 2.88 7.69
N ASN A 187 3.22 3.11 8.76
CA ASN A 187 3.33 2.18 9.88
C ASN A 187 2.02 2.07 10.69
N GLN A 188 1.29 3.18 10.86
CA GLN A 188 0.00 3.19 11.53
C GLN A 188 -1.08 2.48 10.73
N LEU A 189 -1.07 2.59 9.39
CA LEU A 189 -1.92 1.81 8.49
C LEU A 189 -1.71 0.33 8.73
N LEU A 190 -0.46 -0.14 8.63
CA LEU A 190 -0.14 -1.56 8.83
C LEU A 190 -0.52 -2.02 10.24
N SER A 191 -0.21 -1.23 11.26
CA SER A 191 -0.54 -1.54 12.65
C SER A 191 -2.04 -1.64 12.90
N THR A 192 -2.84 -0.79 12.24
CA THR A 192 -4.31 -0.83 12.31
C THR A 192 -4.84 -2.11 11.68
N ILE A 193 -4.37 -2.49 10.49
CA ILE A 193 -4.78 -3.73 9.84
C ILE A 193 -4.38 -4.96 10.67
N LYS A 194 -3.13 -4.99 11.17
CA LYS A 194 -2.62 -6.06 12.05
C LYS A 194 -3.51 -6.24 13.28
N LYS A 195 -3.74 -5.16 14.01
CA LYS A 195 -4.57 -5.16 15.23
C LYS A 195 -6.03 -5.53 14.95
N GLU A 196 -6.62 -4.98 13.89
CA GLU A 196 -8.05 -5.12 13.66
C GLU A 196 -8.45 -6.45 13.01
N PHE A 197 -7.56 -7.06 12.24
CA PHE A 197 -7.85 -8.27 11.49
C PHE A 197 -6.96 -9.46 11.84
N ASN A 198 -6.00 -9.29 12.75
CA ASN A 198 -5.02 -10.31 13.14
C ASN A 198 -4.25 -10.86 11.94
N LEU A 199 -3.84 -9.95 11.05
CA LEU A 199 -3.07 -10.21 9.84
C LEU A 199 -1.63 -9.75 10.04
N TRP A 200 -0.68 -10.28 9.25
CA TRP A 200 0.71 -9.80 9.20
C TRP A 200 1.41 -9.70 10.57
N ASN A 201 1.03 -10.59 11.48
CA ASN A 201 1.75 -10.84 12.72
C ASN A 201 2.93 -11.74 12.37
N ASP A 202 4.02 -11.13 11.92
CA ASP A 202 5.31 -11.79 11.78
C ASP A 202 5.97 -11.93 13.17
#